data_AF-A0A968P969-F1
#
_entry.id   AF-A0A968P969-F1
#
_cell.length_a   1.000
_cell.length_b   1.000
_cell.length_c   1.000
_cell.angle_alpha   90.00
_cell.angle_beta   90.00
_cell.angle_gamma   90.00
#
_symmetry.space_group_name_H-M   'P 1'
#
loop_
_entity.id
_entity.type
_entity.pdbx_description
1 polymer ?
#
loop_
_entity_poly.entity_id
_entity_poly.type
_entity_poly.pdbx_seq_one_letter_code
_entity_poly.pdbx_strand_id
1 'polypeptide(L)'
;MADPTATTPDTRMQWRWLADTYWYVPKPDLPALELDPDTNGLSWLVDQTVWHVSGYANGYFWGATAALLYDAGESMPTSGPASRISHLTMIGTVMANGQVQITFLPGGRRASTPTIGFGQMVKVGGEWAFEMQMTTDRGSSRVLHWAHMLQTREGDANWNQLPGLEYSVPEMLEGATYPTF
;
A
#
# COMPACT_ATOMS: atom_id res chain seq x y z
N MET A 1 40.41 13.83 -2.47
CA MET A 1 40.05 13.81 -1.03
C MET A 1 38.77 14.60 -0.88
N ALA A 2 37.71 13.98 -0.34
CA ALA A 2 36.46 14.68 -0.05
C ALA A 2 36.66 15.61 1.16
N ASP A 3 36.02 16.78 1.12
CA ASP A 3 36.05 17.78 2.19
C ASP A 3 35.42 17.21 3.48
N PRO A 4 36.17 17.09 4.60
CA PRO A 4 35.65 16.58 5.86
C PRO A 4 34.63 17.51 6.54
N THR A 5 34.37 18.70 5.97
CA THR A 5 33.39 19.68 6.48
C THR A 5 32.09 19.72 5.69
N ALA A 6 31.96 18.92 4.63
CA ALA A 6 30.70 18.79 3.91
C ALA A 6 29.66 18.07 4.80
N THR A 7 28.86 18.84 5.54
CA THR A 7 27.65 18.34 6.17
C THR A 7 26.81 17.63 5.11
N THR A 8 26.63 16.33 5.24
CA THR A 8 25.69 15.57 4.40
C THR A 8 24.33 16.28 4.50
N PRO A 9 23.72 16.70 3.38
CA PRO A 9 22.42 17.36 3.42
C PRO A 9 21.43 16.51 4.20
N ASP A 10 20.69 17.12 5.13
CA ASP A 10 19.61 16.43 5.82
C ASP A 10 18.46 16.17 4.84
N THR A 11 18.45 14.96 4.31
CA THR A 11 17.49 14.49 3.30
C THR A 11 16.20 13.97 3.91
N ARG A 12 16.09 13.93 5.25
CA ARG A 12 14.87 13.48 5.94
C ARG A 12 13.66 14.36 5.66
N MET A 13 13.85 15.58 5.11
CA MET A 13 12.77 16.50 4.76
C MET A 13 12.40 16.47 3.27
N GLN A 14 13.10 15.68 2.45
CA GLN A 14 12.86 15.56 1.01
C GLN A 14 11.47 14.99 0.70
N TRP A 15 10.99 14.07 1.52
CA TRP A 15 9.72 13.35 1.32
C TRP A 15 8.57 13.89 2.18
N ARG A 16 8.73 15.06 2.80
CA ARG A 16 7.70 15.64 3.69
C ARG A 16 6.34 15.86 3.01
N TRP A 17 6.36 16.00 1.68
CA TRP A 17 5.16 16.20 0.86
C TRP A 17 4.28 14.95 0.78
N LEU A 18 4.75 13.78 1.24
CA LEU A 18 3.94 12.58 1.35
C LEU A 18 2.81 12.70 2.38
N ALA A 19 2.89 13.64 3.33
CA ALA A 19 1.80 13.85 4.27
C ALA A 19 0.52 14.32 3.54
N ASP A 20 -0.61 13.77 3.97
CA ASP A 20 -1.95 14.00 3.41
C ASP A 20 -2.04 13.65 1.91
N THR A 21 -1.55 12.46 1.56
CA THR A 21 -1.60 11.95 0.18
C THR A 21 -2.25 10.57 0.11
N TYR A 22 -2.97 10.34 -1.00
CA TYR A 22 -3.70 9.10 -1.25
C TYR A 22 -3.09 8.36 -2.43
N TRP A 23 -3.04 7.04 -2.32
CA TRP A 23 -2.38 6.19 -3.28
C TRP A 23 -3.22 4.96 -3.59
N TYR A 24 -3.20 4.49 -4.83
CA TYR A 24 -3.97 3.34 -5.28
C TYR A 24 -3.17 2.46 -6.25
N VAL A 25 -3.58 1.20 -6.38
CA VAL A 25 -3.01 0.28 -7.36
C VAL A 25 -3.67 0.53 -8.74
N PRO A 26 -2.91 0.88 -9.79
CA PRO A 26 -3.44 1.07 -11.12
C PRO A 26 -3.81 -0.28 -11.76
N LYS A 27 -4.72 -0.25 -12.74
CA LYS A 27 -5.25 -1.45 -13.40
C LYS A 27 -4.19 -2.51 -13.82
N PRO A 28 -3.04 -2.13 -14.43
CA PRO A 28 -2.05 -3.12 -14.86
C PRO A 28 -1.41 -3.90 -13.70
N ASP A 29 -1.40 -3.32 -12.50
CA ASP A 29 -0.67 -3.82 -11.33
C ASP A 29 -1.61 -4.50 -10.31
N LEU A 30 -2.91 -4.63 -10.63
CA LEU A 30 -3.89 -5.37 -9.82
C LEU A 30 -3.59 -6.86 -9.62
N PRO A 31 -3.00 -7.59 -10.58
CA PRO A 31 -2.77 -9.03 -10.40
C PRO A 31 -1.81 -9.32 -9.22
N ALA A 32 -2.28 -10.12 -8.27
CA ALA A 32 -1.47 -10.66 -7.18
C ALA A 32 -1.40 -12.20 -7.28
N LEU A 33 -0.26 -12.78 -6.92
CA LEU A 33 -0.03 -14.22 -7.01
C LEU A 33 -0.25 -14.86 -5.65
N GLU A 34 -1.19 -15.80 -5.57
CA GLU A 34 -1.43 -16.61 -4.38
C GLU A 34 -0.79 -17.98 -4.51
N LEU A 35 -0.19 -18.45 -3.41
CA LEU A 35 0.30 -19.81 -3.22
C LEU A 35 -0.52 -20.49 -2.11
N ASP A 36 -1.19 -21.58 -2.48
CA ASP A 36 -1.71 -22.57 -1.54
C ASP A 36 -0.60 -23.57 -1.19
N PRO A 37 -0.10 -23.62 0.05
CA PRO A 37 0.99 -24.52 0.46
C PRO A 37 0.55 -25.98 0.58
N ASP A 38 -0.73 -26.27 0.77
CA ASP A 38 -1.25 -27.63 0.92
C ASP A 38 -1.31 -28.34 -0.43
N THR A 39 -1.70 -27.61 -1.48
CA THR A 39 -1.73 -28.14 -2.86
C THR A 39 -0.49 -27.79 -3.67
N ASN A 40 0.36 -26.89 -3.15
CA ASN A 40 1.43 -26.21 -3.91
C ASN A 40 0.88 -25.59 -5.22
N GLY A 41 -0.35 -25.07 -5.14
CA GLY A 41 -1.09 -24.50 -6.27
C GLY A 41 -0.88 -22.99 -6.36
N LEU A 42 -0.85 -22.47 -7.59
CA LEU A 42 -0.81 -21.04 -7.84
C LEU A 42 -2.13 -20.56 -8.43
N SER A 43 -2.65 -19.46 -7.90
CA SER A 43 -3.85 -18.76 -8.37
C SER A 43 -3.57 -17.28 -8.52
N TRP A 44 -4.28 -16.63 -9.44
CA TRP A 44 -4.25 -15.18 -9.58
C TRP A 44 -5.40 -14.57 -8.79
N LEU A 45 -5.11 -13.50 -8.07
CA LEU A 45 -6.08 -12.64 -7.40
C LEU A 45 -6.09 -11.26 -8.05
N VAL A 46 -7.18 -10.54 -7.88
CA VAL A 46 -7.21 -9.09 -7.97
C VAL A 46 -6.96 -8.53 -6.57
N ASP A 47 -5.93 -7.69 -6.43
CA ASP A 47 -5.62 -6.96 -5.20
C ASP A 47 -5.67 -5.46 -5.49
N GLN A 48 -6.76 -4.82 -5.05
CA GLN A 48 -6.84 -3.36 -5.03
C GLN A 48 -6.60 -2.87 -3.61
N THR A 49 -5.60 -2.02 -3.49
CA THR A 49 -5.12 -1.48 -2.23
C THR A 49 -5.06 0.04 -2.32
N VAL A 50 -5.61 0.70 -1.30
CA VAL A 50 -5.59 2.15 -1.13
C VAL A 50 -4.80 2.50 0.12
N TRP A 51 -3.88 3.46 0.00
CA TRP A 51 -3.20 4.06 1.14
C TRP A 51 -3.61 5.52 1.31
N HIS A 52 -3.74 5.94 2.57
CA HIS A 52 -3.71 7.34 2.93
C HIS A 52 -2.53 7.56 3.87
N VAL A 53 -1.50 8.28 3.39
CA VAL A 53 -0.37 8.72 4.21
C VAL A 53 -0.81 9.97 4.97
N SER A 54 -1.26 9.81 6.21
CA SER A 54 -1.83 10.90 7.01
C SER A 54 -0.79 11.82 7.63
N GLY A 55 0.47 11.40 7.72
CA GLY A 55 1.50 12.22 8.35
C GLY A 55 2.92 11.80 8.01
N TYR A 56 3.84 12.73 8.25
CA TYR A 56 5.26 12.57 7.99
C TYR A 56 6.09 13.35 9.02
N ALA A 57 7.16 12.74 9.54
CA ALA A 57 8.16 13.40 10.37
C ALA A 57 9.51 12.66 10.31
N ASN A 58 10.61 13.40 10.20
CA ASN A 58 11.98 12.89 10.38
C ASN A 58 12.37 11.69 9.49
N GLY A 59 11.83 11.56 8.27
CA GLY A 59 12.11 10.41 7.40
C GLY A 59 11.12 9.24 7.57
N TYR A 60 10.15 9.39 8.45
CA TYR A 60 9.08 8.42 8.71
C TYR A 60 7.74 8.97 8.27
N PHE A 61 6.87 8.09 7.81
CA PHE A 61 5.49 8.39 7.49
C PHE A 61 4.57 7.34 8.09
N TRP A 62 3.30 7.68 8.23
CA TRP A 62 2.29 6.79 8.79
C TRP A 62 0.92 7.09 8.21
N GLY A 63 -0.01 6.16 8.39
CA GLY A 63 -1.39 6.35 7.99
C GLY A 63 -2.17 5.05 7.98
N ALA A 64 -3.09 4.95 7.02
CA ALA A 64 -4.00 3.82 6.89
C ALA A 64 -3.89 3.15 5.53
N THR A 65 -4.21 1.86 5.52
CA THR A 65 -4.30 1.01 4.35
C THR A 65 -5.65 0.32 4.33
N ALA A 66 -6.27 0.26 3.15
CA ALA A 66 -7.47 -0.50 2.88
C ALA A 66 -7.19 -1.42 1.69
N ALA A 67 -7.48 -2.71 1.81
CA ALA A 67 -7.26 -3.69 0.74
C ALA A 67 -8.47 -4.60 0.56
N LEU A 68 -8.83 -4.88 -0.70
CA LEU A 68 -9.83 -5.87 -1.06
C LEU A 68 -9.25 -6.84 -2.08
N LEU A 69 -9.32 -8.13 -1.75
CA LEU A 69 -8.71 -9.22 -2.53
C LEU A 69 -9.77 -10.26 -2.90
N TYR A 70 -9.85 -10.62 -4.18
CA TYR A 70 -10.76 -11.65 -4.70
C TYR A 70 -10.17 -12.38 -5.92
N ASP A 71 -10.75 -13.52 -6.29
CA ASP A 71 -10.21 -14.39 -7.34
C ASP A 71 -10.25 -13.73 -8.72
N ALA A 72 -9.13 -13.79 -9.45
CA ALA A 72 -9.06 -13.25 -10.79
C ALA A 72 -9.94 -14.08 -11.74
N GLY A 73 -10.80 -13.40 -12.49
CA GLY A 73 -11.78 -14.04 -13.39
C GLY A 73 -13.18 -14.14 -12.78
N GLU A 74 -13.35 -13.83 -11.50
CA GLU A 74 -14.66 -13.66 -10.87
C GLU A 74 -15.11 -12.19 -10.88
N SER A 75 -16.40 -11.98 -10.64
CA SER A 75 -16.93 -10.63 -10.41
C SER A 75 -16.57 -10.16 -9.01
N MET A 76 -16.43 -8.84 -8.82
CA MET A 76 -16.16 -8.27 -7.50
C MET A 76 -17.21 -8.76 -6.48
N PRO A 77 -16.79 -9.30 -5.32
CA PRO A 77 -17.73 -9.77 -4.31
C PRO A 77 -18.50 -8.59 -3.70
N THR A 78 -19.82 -8.67 -3.72
CA THR A 78 -20.72 -7.63 -3.18
C THR A 78 -21.31 -7.98 -1.81
N SER A 79 -21.12 -9.23 -1.33
CA SER A 79 -21.57 -9.67 0.00
C SER A 79 -20.71 -10.80 0.55
N GLY A 80 -20.84 -11.05 1.86
CA GLY A 80 -20.15 -12.13 2.56
C GLY A 80 -18.72 -11.79 3.00
N PRO A 81 -17.93 -12.78 3.46
CA PRO A 81 -16.57 -12.53 3.94
C PRO A 81 -15.61 -12.00 2.87
N ALA A 82 -15.77 -12.44 1.62
CA ALA A 82 -14.91 -12.04 0.49
C ALA A 82 -15.11 -10.58 0.08
N SER A 83 -16.25 -9.96 0.39
CA SER A 83 -16.52 -8.54 0.12
C SER A 83 -15.99 -7.60 1.21
N ARG A 84 -15.32 -8.12 2.25
CA ARG A 84 -14.84 -7.31 3.37
C ARG A 84 -13.53 -6.62 3.02
N ILE A 85 -13.52 -5.31 3.17
CA ILE A 85 -12.31 -4.50 3.07
C ILE A 85 -11.47 -4.71 4.32
N SER A 86 -10.19 -5.04 4.13
CA SER A 86 -9.22 -5.18 5.20
C SER A 86 -8.58 -3.84 5.51
N HIS A 87 -8.72 -3.35 6.74
CA HIS A 87 -8.07 -2.13 7.20
C HIS A 87 -6.86 -2.43 8.06
N LEU A 88 -5.72 -1.82 7.72
CA LEU A 88 -4.46 -1.89 8.47
C LEU A 88 -3.96 -0.48 8.77
N THR A 89 -3.26 -0.33 9.90
CA THR A 89 -2.42 0.85 10.12
C THR A 89 -1.07 0.64 9.46
N MET A 90 -0.49 1.68 8.89
CA MET A 90 0.86 1.61 8.31
C MET A 90 1.82 2.59 8.98
N ILE A 91 3.07 2.13 9.12
CA ILE A 91 4.23 2.97 9.42
C ILE A 91 5.32 2.65 8.41
N GLY A 92 6.02 3.66 7.92
CA GLY A 92 7.03 3.48 6.89
C GLY A 92 8.14 4.51 6.98
N THR A 93 9.16 4.29 6.17
CA THR A 93 10.29 5.19 5.99
C THR A 93 10.63 5.31 4.51
N VAL A 94 11.05 6.50 4.09
CA VAL A 94 11.64 6.71 2.77
C VAL A 94 13.03 7.30 2.97
N MET A 95 14.04 6.56 2.55
CA MET A 95 15.43 6.99 2.60
C MET A 95 15.71 8.08 1.55
N ALA A 96 16.84 8.77 1.70
CA ALA A 96 17.28 9.83 0.79
C ALA A 96 17.33 9.42 -0.69
N ASN A 97 17.81 8.19 -0.93
CA ASN A 97 17.89 7.58 -2.24
C ASN A 97 16.54 7.06 -2.76
N GLY A 98 15.46 7.25 -1.98
CA GLY A 98 14.10 6.84 -2.27
C GLY A 98 13.77 5.39 -1.89
N GLN A 99 14.68 4.63 -1.27
CA GLN A 99 14.35 3.29 -0.78
C GLN A 99 13.23 3.36 0.25
N VAL A 100 12.26 2.47 0.14
CA VAL A 100 11.05 2.44 0.96
C VAL A 100 10.99 1.14 1.74
N GLN A 101 10.61 1.25 3.01
CA GLN A 101 10.12 0.12 3.80
C GLN A 101 8.82 0.54 4.48
N ILE A 102 7.80 -0.32 4.43
CA ILE A 102 6.51 -0.11 5.10
C ILE A 102 6.16 -1.36 5.89
N THR A 103 5.66 -1.17 7.11
CA THR A 103 5.04 -2.22 7.92
C THR A 103 3.55 -1.94 8.04
N PHE A 104 2.73 -2.92 7.66
CA PHE A 104 1.28 -2.89 7.76
C PHE A 104 0.86 -3.76 8.94
N LEU A 105 0.14 -3.16 9.88
CA LEU A 105 -0.26 -3.76 11.15
C LEU A 105 -1.78 -3.94 11.14
N PRO A 106 -2.28 -5.18 11.24
CA PRO A 106 -3.71 -5.43 11.35
C PRO A 106 -4.23 -4.90 12.68
N GLY A 107 -5.47 -4.42 12.71
CA GLY A 107 -6.08 -3.89 13.93
C GLY A 107 -6.32 -4.97 15.00
N GLY A 108 -6.11 -4.60 16.27
CA GLY A 108 -6.48 -5.40 17.44
C GLY A 108 -5.32 -6.12 18.13
N ARG A 109 -5.53 -6.48 19.41
CA ARG A 109 -4.52 -7.13 20.28
C ARG A 109 -4.25 -8.61 19.97
N ARG A 110 -4.94 -9.20 18.99
CA ARG A 110 -4.70 -10.59 18.59
C ARG A 110 -3.51 -10.62 17.64
N ALA A 111 -2.52 -11.46 17.96
CA ALA A 111 -1.32 -11.65 17.16
C ALA A 111 -1.71 -12.07 15.73
N SER A 112 -1.71 -11.08 14.85
CA SER A 112 -1.80 -11.26 13.41
C SER A 112 -0.45 -10.87 12.83
N THR A 113 0.01 -11.60 11.83
CA THR A 113 1.33 -11.40 11.23
C THR A 113 1.36 -10.07 10.50
N PRO A 114 2.27 -9.13 10.85
CA PRO A 114 2.44 -7.90 10.08
C PRO A 114 2.88 -8.22 8.65
N THR A 115 2.40 -7.45 7.69
CA THR A 115 2.95 -7.45 6.32
C THR A 115 4.08 -6.43 6.26
N ILE A 116 5.23 -6.81 5.70
CA ILE A 116 6.35 -5.88 5.46
C ILE A 116 6.54 -5.76 3.95
N GLY A 117 6.46 -4.54 3.46
CA GLY A 117 6.74 -4.18 2.08
C GLY A 117 8.08 -3.49 1.93
N PHE A 118 8.77 -3.80 0.84
CA PHE A 118 10.02 -3.16 0.43
C PHE A 118 9.86 -2.59 -0.97
N GLY A 119 10.51 -1.46 -1.23
CA GLY A 119 10.38 -0.81 -2.52
C GLY A 119 11.23 0.43 -2.68
N GLN A 120 10.81 1.27 -3.62
CA GLN A 120 11.55 2.44 -4.07
C GLN A 120 10.57 3.51 -4.58
N MET A 121 10.86 4.77 -4.29
CA MET A 121 10.21 5.89 -4.95
C MET A 121 10.73 5.99 -6.38
N VAL A 122 9.83 5.90 -7.35
CA VAL A 122 10.13 5.95 -8.79
C VAL A 122 9.26 6.99 -9.51
N LYS A 123 9.64 7.37 -10.73
CA LYS A 123 8.83 8.26 -11.58
C LYS A 123 8.09 7.46 -12.64
N VAL A 124 6.76 7.48 -12.61
CA VAL A 124 5.87 6.89 -13.62
C VAL A 124 5.11 8.03 -14.29
N GLY A 125 5.29 8.21 -15.61
CA GLY A 125 4.65 9.32 -16.34
C GLY A 125 5.08 10.72 -15.85
N GLY A 126 6.26 10.85 -15.23
CA GLY A 126 6.75 12.10 -14.64
C GLY A 126 6.30 12.35 -13.20
N GLU A 127 5.35 11.56 -12.68
CA GLU A 127 4.84 11.66 -11.32
C GLU A 127 5.49 10.63 -10.38
N TRP A 128 5.58 10.96 -9.10
CA TRP A 128 6.12 10.02 -8.12
C TRP A 128 5.14 8.87 -7.88
N ALA A 129 5.69 7.66 -7.76
CA ALA A 129 4.98 6.44 -7.41
C ALA A 129 5.81 5.65 -6.38
N PHE A 130 5.15 4.87 -5.54
CA PHE A 130 5.82 3.82 -4.79
C PHE A 130 5.87 2.57 -5.65
N GLU A 131 7.04 2.08 -6.03
CA GLU A 131 7.19 0.72 -6.57
C GLU A 131 7.47 -0.21 -5.40
N MET A 132 6.55 -1.13 -5.10
CA MET A 132 6.55 -1.90 -3.85
C MET A 132 6.30 -3.39 -4.12
N GLN A 133 6.93 -4.24 -3.31
CA GLN A 133 6.62 -5.67 -3.22
C GLN A 133 6.39 -6.07 -1.77
N MET A 134 5.45 -6.98 -1.55
CA MET A 134 5.17 -7.53 -0.23
C MET A 134 4.56 -8.94 -0.30
N THR A 135 4.74 -9.70 0.78
CA THR A 135 4.05 -10.97 1.00
C THR A 135 3.10 -10.85 2.17
N THR A 136 1.84 -11.20 1.95
CA THR A 136 0.78 -11.15 2.95
C THR A 136 0.33 -12.56 3.34
N ASP A 137 0.17 -12.76 4.66
CA ASP A 137 -0.44 -13.96 5.22
C ASP A 137 -1.96 -13.89 5.08
N ARG A 138 -2.59 -14.89 4.43
CA ARG A 138 -4.05 -15.00 4.28
C ARG A 138 -4.60 -16.21 5.06
N GLY A 139 -3.95 -16.58 6.16
CA GLY A 139 -4.34 -17.69 7.03
C GLY A 139 -3.81 -19.04 6.54
N SER A 140 -4.38 -19.56 5.45
CA SER A 140 -3.97 -20.84 4.84
C SER A 140 -3.09 -20.68 3.60
N SER A 141 -3.07 -19.50 2.99
CA SER A 141 -2.28 -19.21 1.78
C SER A 141 -1.32 -18.03 1.99
N ARG A 142 -0.48 -17.79 0.98
CA ARG A 142 0.45 -16.66 0.90
C ARG A 142 0.20 -15.89 -0.37
N VAL A 143 0.06 -14.58 -0.27
CA VAL A 143 -0.12 -13.70 -1.42
C VAL A 143 1.14 -12.87 -1.61
N LEU A 144 1.74 -12.92 -2.80
CA LEU A 144 2.81 -12.04 -3.23
C LEU A 144 2.22 -11.00 -4.19
N HIS A 145 2.44 -9.72 -3.88
CA HIS A 145 1.99 -8.62 -4.72
C HIS A 145 3.14 -7.65 -4.98
N TRP A 146 3.30 -7.29 -6.25
CA TRP A 146 4.17 -6.22 -6.71
C TRP A 146 3.30 -5.20 -7.44
N ALA A 147 3.48 -3.92 -7.13
CA ALA A 147 2.70 -2.87 -7.75
C ALA A 147 3.42 -1.52 -7.70
N HIS A 148 3.12 -0.65 -8.67
CA HIS A 148 3.19 0.77 -8.45
C HIS A 148 1.96 1.23 -7.68
N MET A 149 2.15 2.06 -6.67
CA MET A 149 1.07 2.85 -6.08
C MET A 149 1.16 4.25 -6.67
N LEU A 150 0.13 4.64 -7.42
CA LEU A 150 0.02 5.96 -8.02
C LEU A 150 -0.74 6.90 -7.10
N GLN A 151 -0.35 8.17 -7.06
CA GLN A 151 -1.07 9.16 -6.27
C GLN A 151 -2.43 9.49 -6.91
N THR A 152 -3.44 9.71 -6.07
CA THR A 152 -4.73 10.27 -6.48
C THR A 152 -5.24 11.27 -5.44
N ARG A 153 -6.24 12.07 -5.81
CA ARG A 153 -6.90 13.06 -4.95
C ARG A 153 -8.33 13.33 -5.43
N GLU A 154 -9.10 14.00 -4.59
CA GLU A 154 -10.44 14.45 -4.95
C GLU A 154 -10.44 15.20 -6.29
N GLY A 155 -11.36 14.80 -7.17
CA GLY A 155 -11.48 15.31 -8.54
C GLY A 155 -10.83 14.44 -9.61
N ASP A 156 -9.91 13.53 -9.25
CA ASP A 156 -9.36 12.57 -10.19
C ASP A 156 -10.39 11.47 -10.53
N ALA A 157 -10.28 10.86 -11.72
CA ALA A 157 -11.17 9.77 -12.11
C ALA A 157 -11.09 8.56 -11.14
N ASN A 158 -9.88 8.19 -10.74
CA ASN A 158 -9.64 7.04 -9.85
C ASN A 158 -10.00 7.32 -8.38
N TRP A 159 -10.27 8.58 -8.02
CA TRP A 159 -10.76 8.93 -6.69
C TRP A 159 -12.18 8.40 -6.46
N ASN A 160 -13.04 8.55 -7.47
CA ASN A 160 -14.45 8.17 -7.39
C ASN A 160 -14.72 6.73 -7.80
N GLN A 161 -13.83 6.14 -8.60
CA GLN A 161 -13.96 4.75 -9.04
C GLN A 161 -12.59 4.10 -9.21
N LEU A 162 -12.24 3.21 -8.29
CA LEU A 162 -10.96 2.51 -8.29
C LEU A 162 -10.92 1.41 -9.35
N PRO A 163 -9.76 1.19 -10.00
CA PRO A 163 -9.60 0.05 -10.89
C PRO A 163 -9.90 -1.28 -10.19
N GLY A 164 -10.67 -2.14 -10.87
CA GLY A 164 -11.02 -3.47 -10.36
C GLY A 164 -12.15 -3.46 -9.34
N LEU A 165 -12.61 -2.30 -8.86
CA LEU A 165 -13.66 -2.18 -7.86
C LEU A 165 -14.79 -1.27 -8.32
N GLU A 166 -15.92 -1.33 -7.62
CA GLU A 166 -16.99 -0.33 -7.71
C GLU A 166 -16.86 0.76 -6.63
N TYR A 167 -15.85 0.66 -5.77
CA TYR A 167 -15.61 1.59 -4.67
C TYR A 167 -14.77 2.81 -5.07
N SER A 168 -15.05 3.93 -4.41
CA SER A 168 -14.23 5.12 -4.35
C SER A 168 -13.13 5.01 -3.28
N VAL A 169 -12.16 5.94 -3.31
CA VAL A 169 -11.12 6.05 -2.27
C VAL A 169 -11.71 6.29 -0.87
N PRO A 170 -12.69 7.21 -0.68
CA PRO A 170 -13.33 7.40 0.62
C PRO A 170 -14.06 6.15 1.14
N GLU A 171 -14.78 5.42 0.26
CA GLU A 171 -15.48 4.18 0.65
C GLU A 171 -14.49 3.09 1.06
N MET A 172 -13.36 2.96 0.35
CA MET A 172 -12.30 2.02 0.76
C MET A 172 -11.74 2.35 2.15
N LEU A 173 -11.56 3.63 2.46
CA LEU A 173 -10.98 4.08 3.73
C LEU A 173 -12.02 4.24 4.86
N GLU A 174 -13.30 4.01 4.59
CA GLU A 174 -14.34 4.12 5.61
C GLU A 174 -14.12 3.10 6.74
N GLY A 175 -14.05 3.58 7.98
CA GLY A 175 -13.77 2.72 9.15
C GLY A 175 -12.28 2.45 9.41
N ALA A 176 -11.37 2.97 8.58
CA ALA A 176 -9.95 2.85 8.81
C ALA A 176 -9.50 3.57 10.10
N THR A 177 -8.55 2.96 10.82
CA THR A 177 -7.93 3.55 12.00
C THR A 177 -6.59 4.18 11.62
N TYR A 178 -6.24 5.30 12.25
CA TYR A 178 -5.02 6.06 11.96
C TYR A 178 -4.08 6.10 13.18
N PRO A 179 -2.75 5.97 12.97
CA PRO A 179 -1.77 6.27 14.00
C PRO A 179 -1.80 7.76 14.40
N THR A 180 -1.62 8.05 15.69
CA THR A 180 -1.59 9.41 16.25
C THR A 180 -0.33 9.62 17.09
N PHE A 181 0.10 10.88 17.23
CA PHE A 181 1.09 11.30 18.23
C PHE A 181 0.46 11.61 19.58
#